data_AF-A0A6B2E810-F1
#
_entry.id   AF-A0A6B2E810-F1
#
_cell.length_a   1.000
_cell.length_b   1.000
_cell.length_c   1.000
_cell.angle_alpha   90.00
_cell.angle_beta   90.00
_cell.angle_gamma   90.00
#
_symmetry.space_group_name_H-M   'P 1'
#
loop_
_entity.id
_entity.type
_entity.pdbx_description
1 polymer ?
#
loop_
_entity_poly.entity_id
_entity_poly.type
_entity_poly.pdbx_seq_one_letter_code
_entity_poly.pdbx_strand_id
1 'polypeptide(L)'
;SSNVDQIDCFTNELVEKRNSQWRIQMERCLQDEVKYLRNSRKGNVQEARRKLQTHLEIDVRNLDECQMKNLILVAMEQENSKEFDWILGESMKWRRNLPEEIICDILEFATETGRRDFLEKLRNFCRKTQPEFLLWHQGFISHEIRMLWKEGNTERALDMMRLMYQEISLQNLPEARRILRIFARETVGQKSEAVLVALIRLTEEIAAESGDKFPLEILWRDCFYSQWFSDQQIAVKLFRKHQSIRDFVQQQVKIMIFRLLLKHRLETVYRLIELLLDPSVDMRDSCKDVLKLLFDYQYWRHNSHGCSEIIQSSVNLGIPLGAEYEKKLV
;
A
#
# COMPACT_ATOMS: atom_id res chain seq x y z
N SER A 1 18.14 -8.56 44.89
CA SER A 1 17.29 -8.55 43.68
C SER A 1 17.84 -7.56 42.65
N SER A 2 19.00 -7.82 42.05
CA SER A 2 19.64 -6.85 41.12
C SER A 2 20.13 -7.46 39.80
N ASN A 3 20.11 -8.79 39.64
CA ASN A 3 20.62 -9.45 38.43
C ASN A 3 19.54 -9.76 37.39
N VAL A 4 18.25 -9.83 37.77
CA VAL A 4 17.15 -10.14 36.84
C VAL A 4 16.80 -8.90 36.00
N ASP A 5 16.74 -7.71 36.61
CA ASP A 5 16.48 -6.45 35.90
C ASP A 5 17.61 -6.06 34.92
N GLN A 6 18.86 -6.44 35.22
CA GLN A 6 20.01 -6.19 34.32
C GLN A 6 19.97 -7.10 33.09
N ILE A 7 19.48 -8.34 33.24
CA ILE A 7 19.32 -9.27 32.11
C ILE A 7 18.15 -8.83 31.23
N ASP A 8 17.02 -8.38 31.81
CA ASP A 8 15.89 -7.89 31.02
C ASP A 8 16.20 -6.57 30.27
N CYS A 9 16.96 -5.65 30.89
CA CYS A 9 17.46 -4.46 30.18
C CYS A 9 18.41 -4.84 29.03
N PHE A 10 19.33 -5.77 29.25
CA PHE A 10 20.27 -6.22 28.22
C PHE A 10 19.57 -6.94 27.06
N THR A 11 18.52 -7.71 27.37
CA THR A 11 17.74 -8.44 26.37
C THR A 11 16.86 -7.49 25.54
N ASN A 12 16.26 -6.47 26.18
CA ASN A 12 15.53 -5.41 25.50
C ASN A 12 16.46 -4.55 24.62
N GLU A 13 17.64 -4.17 25.12
CA GLU A 13 18.65 -3.46 24.32
C GLU A 13 19.13 -4.30 23.12
N LEU A 14 19.32 -5.61 23.29
CA LEU A 14 19.70 -6.50 22.18
C LEU A 14 18.60 -6.61 21.12
N VAL A 15 17.33 -6.67 21.52
CA VAL A 15 16.19 -6.72 20.60
C VAL A 15 15.99 -5.37 19.91
N GLU A 16 16.13 -4.25 20.60
CA GLU A 16 16.10 -2.91 20.00
C GLU A 16 17.28 -2.67 19.06
N LYS A 17 18.48 -3.14 19.42
CA LYS A 17 19.68 -3.08 18.58
C LYS A 17 19.56 -3.95 17.34
N ARG A 18 18.94 -5.13 17.45
CA ARG A 18 18.64 -5.99 16.29
C ARG A 18 17.55 -5.38 15.40
N ASN A 19 16.51 -4.77 15.99
CA ASN A 19 15.43 -4.12 15.24
C ASN A 19 15.88 -2.83 14.55
N SER A 20 16.76 -2.05 15.19
CA SER A 20 17.40 -0.87 14.58
C SER A 20 18.41 -1.29 13.51
N GLN A 21 19.20 -2.35 13.72
CA GLN A 21 20.06 -2.92 12.68
C GLN A 21 19.25 -3.43 11.49
N TRP A 22 18.13 -4.14 11.71
CA TRP A 22 17.27 -4.60 10.63
C TRP A 22 16.60 -3.43 9.89
N ARG A 23 16.22 -2.36 10.59
CA ARG A 23 15.68 -1.14 9.98
C ARG A 23 16.74 -0.41 9.15
N ILE A 24 17.96 -0.25 9.68
CA ILE A 24 19.11 0.31 8.97
C ILE A 24 19.51 -0.58 7.79
N GLN A 25 19.41 -1.89 7.91
CA GLN A 25 19.77 -2.85 6.87
C GLN A 25 18.67 -2.94 5.79
N MET A 26 17.40 -2.77 6.16
CA MET A 26 16.30 -2.62 5.21
C MET A 26 16.39 -1.28 4.49
N GLU A 27 16.71 -0.20 5.20
CA GLU A 27 16.86 1.15 4.63
C GLU A 27 18.14 1.23 3.78
N ARG A 28 19.21 0.52 4.14
CA ARG A 28 20.37 0.27 3.28
C ARG A 28 20.03 -0.62 2.09
N CYS A 29 19.24 -1.68 2.24
CA CYS A 29 18.81 -2.49 1.09
C CYS A 29 17.93 -1.67 0.13
N LEU A 30 17.00 -0.85 0.64
CA LEU A 30 16.18 0.04 -0.17
C LEU A 30 17.04 1.14 -0.82
N GLN A 31 17.99 1.72 -0.08
CA GLN A 31 18.93 2.68 -0.64
C GLN A 31 19.87 2.03 -1.65
N ASP A 32 20.35 0.82 -1.41
CA ASP A 32 21.25 0.06 -2.28
C ASP A 32 20.51 -0.49 -3.49
N GLU A 33 19.23 -0.81 -3.41
CA GLU A 33 18.35 -1.14 -4.54
C GLU A 33 18.10 0.10 -5.40
N VAL A 34 17.82 1.26 -4.78
CA VAL A 34 17.79 2.57 -5.46
C VAL A 34 19.16 2.96 -6.05
N LYS A 35 20.28 2.60 -5.39
CA LYS A 35 21.66 2.87 -5.83
C LYS A 35 22.12 1.91 -6.92
N TYR A 36 21.65 0.66 -6.90
CA TYR A 36 21.91 -0.38 -7.91
C TYR A 36 21.11 -0.07 -9.17
N LEU A 37 19.85 0.34 -9.04
CA LEU A 37 19.03 0.91 -10.13
C LEU A 37 19.67 2.20 -10.70
N ARG A 38 20.28 3.06 -9.87
CA ARG A 38 21.04 4.24 -10.32
C ARG A 38 22.40 3.92 -10.94
N ASN A 39 23.10 2.88 -10.50
CA ASN A 39 24.47 2.58 -10.95
C ASN A 39 24.50 1.73 -12.23
N SER A 40 23.52 0.85 -12.47
CA SER A 40 23.36 0.16 -13.77
C SER A 40 22.98 1.11 -14.92
N ARG A 41 22.53 2.35 -14.62
CA ARG A 41 22.13 3.38 -15.60
C ARG A 41 23.28 4.32 -16.05
N LYS A 42 24.41 4.38 -15.32
CA LYS A 42 25.39 5.48 -15.49
C LYS A 42 26.19 5.48 -16.79
N GLY A 43 26.44 4.31 -17.40
CA GLY A 43 27.22 4.21 -18.64
C GLY A 43 26.54 4.87 -19.84
N ASN A 44 25.24 4.59 -20.04
CA ASN A 44 24.48 5.06 -21.20
C ASN A 44 23.85 6.45 -20.99
N VAL A 45 23.60 6.86 -19.74
CA VAL A 45 22.98 8.15 -19.41
C VAL A 45 23.92 9.34 -19.65
N GLN A 46 25.23 9.19 -19.45
CA GLN A 46 26.20 10.27 -19.75
C GLN A 46 26.34 10.53 -21.26
N GLU A 47 26.27 9.49 -22.09
CA GLU A 47 26.29 9.63 -23.54
C GLU A 47 24.99 10.21 -24.07
N ALA A 48 23.84 9.78 -23.55
CA ALA A 48 22.55 10.40 -23.83
C ALA A 48 22.56 11.90 -23.43
N ARG A 49 23.05 12.25 -22.23
CA ARG A 49 23.17 13.65 -21.79
C ARG A 49 24.04 14.51 -22.71
N ARG A 50 25.13 13.97 -23.27
CA ARG A 50 25.96 14.68 -24.25
C ARG A 50 25.23 14.86 -25.59
N LYS A 51 24.47 13.86 -26.04
CA LYS A 51 23.68 13.91 -27.29
C LYS A 51 22.48 14.88 -27.20
N LEU A 52 21.82 14.98 -26.03
CA LEU A 52 20.76 15.97 -25.79
C LEU A 52 21.30 17.42 -25.86
N GLN A 53 22.48 17.67 -25.29
CA GLN A 53 23.07 19.02 -25.23
C GLN A 53 23.42 19.62 -26.61
N THR A 54 23.59 18.81 -27.66
CA THR A 54 24.01 19.30 -28.98
C THR A 54 22.87 19.42 -29.99
N HIS A 55 21.68 18.86 -29.74
CA HIS A 55 20.50 18.85 -30.64
C HIS A 55 20.74 18.49 -32.13
N LEU A 56 21.95 18.11 -32.55
CA LEU A 56 22.34 18.14 -33.97
C LEU A 56 22.54 16.77 -34.63
N GLU A 57 22.51 15.64 -33.91
CA GLU A 57 22.79 14.32 -34.52
C GLU A 57 21.98 13.15 -33.96
N ILE A 58 20.80 13.38 -33.37
CA ILE A 58 19.92 12.27 -32.96
C ILE A 58 18.94 11.97 -34.11
N ASP A 59 19.28 11.00 -34.97
CA ASP A 59 18.29 10.42 -35.89
C ASP A 59 17.44 9.39 -35.14
N VAL A 60 16.23 9.81 -34.74
CA VAL A 60 15.24 9.00 -34.01
C VAL A 60 14.92 7.68 -34.74
N ARG A 61 15.17 7.62 -36.06
CA ARG A 61 14.99 6.40 -36.89
C ARG A 61 15.97 5.29 -36.54
N ASN A 62 17.20 5.63 -36.15
CA ASN A 62 18.29 4.67 -35.95
C ASN A 62 18.50 4.30 -34.47
N LEU A 63 17.73 4.90 -33.56
CA LEU A 63 17.84 4.58 -32.14
C LEU A 63 17.31 3.18 -31.87
N ASP A 64 18.03 2.39 -31.09
CA ASP A 64 17.44 1.20 -30.48
C ASP A 64 16.44 1.59 -29.36
N GLU A 65 15.66 0.62 -28.87
CA GLU A 65 14.65 0.86 -27.82
C GLU A 65 15.29 1.36 -26.50
N CYS A 66 16.51 0.91 -26.18
CA CYS A 66 17.23 1.29 -24.97
C CYS A 66 17.75 2.73 -25.06
N GLN A 67 18.25 3.14 -26.22
CA GLN A 67 18.69 4.49 -26.51
C GLN A 67 17.50 5.46 -26.48
N MET A 68 16.37 5.08 -27.08
CA MET A 68 15.13 5.86 -26.98
C MET A 68 14.71 6.04 -25.53
N LYS A 69 14.68 4.96 -24.75
CA LYS A 69 14.37 4.98 -23.32
C LYS A 69 15.29 5.93 -22.56
N ASN A 70 16.60 5.82 -22.77
CA ASN A 70 17.58 6.65 -22.08
C ASN A 70 17.46 8.13 -22.45
N LEU A 71 17.19 8.47 -23.71
CA LEU A 71 16.99 9.85 -24.14
C LEU A 71 15.74 10.47 -23.50
N ILE A 72 14.63 9.72 -23.50
CA ILE A 72 13.38 10.15 -22.86
C ILE A 72 13.58 10.35 -21.36
N LEU A 73 14.21 9.39 -20.68
CA LEU A 73 14.48 9.49 -19.24
C LEU A 73 15.40 10.67 -18.92
N VAL A 74 16.40 10.96 -19.74
CA VAL A 74 17.27 12.13 -19.53
C VAL A 74 16.50 13.44 -19.76
N ALA A 75 15.65 13.51 -20.79
CA ALA A 75 14.81 14.68 -21.03
C ALA A 75 13.86 14.95 -19.85
N MET A 76 13.32 13.89 -19.25
CA MET A 76 12.49 13.95 -18.05
C MET A 76 13.29 14.37 -16.81
N GLU A 77 14.45 13.75 -16.55
CA GLU A 77 15.34 14.12 -15.44
C GLU A 77 15.81 15.58 -15.50
N GLN A 78 16.00 16.11 -16.71
CA GLN A 78 16.37 17.50 -16.94
C GLN A 78 15.18 18.46 -16.99
N GLU A 79 13.96 17.93 -16.82
CA GLU A 79 12.69 18.68 -16.94
C GLU A 79 12.53 19.44 -18.27
N ASN A 80 13.21 18.98 -19.32
CA ASN A 80 13.26 19.65 -20.61
C ASN A 80 12.03 19.28 -21.45
N SER A 81 10.92 19.96 -21.17
CA SER A 81 9.62 19.74 -21.80
C SER A 81 9.65 19.91 -23.34
N LYS A 82 10.55 20.76 -23.87
CA LYS A 82 10.73 20.98 -25.32
C LYS A 82 11.40 19.78 -26.00
N GLU A 83 12.36 19.18 -25.33
CA GLU A 83 13.08 18.03 -25.86
C GLU A 83 12.24 16.77 -25.77
N PHE A 84 11.46 16.62 -24.71
CA PHE A 84 10.41 15.61 -24.65
C PHE A 84 9.40 15.76 -25.80
N ASP A 85 8.93 16.98 -26.10
CA ASP A 85 8.06 17.24 -27.25
C ASP A 85 8.71 16.87 -28.57
N TRP A 86 9.99 17.21 -28.72
CA TRP A 86 10.75 16.90 -29.93
C TRP A 86 10.88 15.38 -30.12
N ILE A 87 11.20 14.62 -29.07
CA ILE A 87 11.32 13.15 -29.13
C ILE A 87 9.96 12.51 -29.47
N LEU A 88 8.87 12.93 -28.83
CA LEU A 88 7.53 12.43 -29.15
C LEU A 88 7.10 12.83 -30.56
N GLY A 89 7.42 14.06 -30.99
CA GLY A 89 7.14 14.61 -32.32
C GLY A 89 7.80 13.82 -33.44
N GLU A 90 9.11 13.57 -33.32
CA GLU A 90 9.83 12.73 -34.28
C GLU A 90 9.34 11.28 -34.23
N SER A 91 9.06 10.71 -33.04
CA SER A 91 8.49 9.36 -32.94
C SER A 91 7.14 9.24 -33.65
N MET A 92 6.28 10.27 -33.55
CA MET A 92 5.00 10.33 -34.29
C MET A 92 5.22 10.40 -35.80
N LYS A 93 6.16 11.25 -36.25
CA LYS A 93 6.48 11.42 -37.68
C LYS A 93 6.92 10.11 -38.32
N TRP A 94 7.67 9.29 -37.58
CA TRP A 94 8.13 7.98 -38.01
C TRP A 94 7.16 6.83 -37.69
N ARG A 95 5.97 7.12 -37.14
CA ARG A 95 4.98 6.14 -36.67
C ARG A 95 5.59 5.05 -35.78
N ARG A 96 6.58 5.44 -34.96
CA ARG A 96 7.23 4.51 -34.05
C ARG A 96 6.44 4.45 -32.76
N ASN A 97 6.02 3.24 -32.42
CA ASN A 97 5.38 2.94 -31.14
C ASN A 97 6.42 2.99 -30.02
N LEU A 98 6.03 3.53 -28.86
CA LEU A 98 6.86 3.42 -27.67
C LEU A 98 6.56 2.09 -26.98
N PRO A 99 7.58 1.33 -26.54
CA PRO A 99 7.38 0.19 -25.66
C PRO A 99 6.57 0.57 -24.42
N GLU A 100 5.68 -0.32 -23.99
CA GLU A 100 4.78 -0.08 -22.86
C GLU A 100 5.53 0.29 -21.58
N GLU A 101 6.68 -0.34 -21.33
CA GLU A 101 7.55 -0.02 -20.19
C GLU A 101 7.97 1.45 -20.16
N ILE A 102 8.28 2.04 -21.32
CA ILE A 102 8.68 3.45 -21.42
C ILE A 102 7.49 4.35 -21.11
N ILE A 103 6.31 4.00 -21.62
CA ILE A 103 5.07 4.77 -21.36
C ILE A 103 4.77 4.75 -19.86
N CYS A 104 4.84 3.58 -19.22
CA CYS A 104 4.68 3.43 -17.78
C CYS A 104 5.73 4.23 -16.99
N ASP A 105 7.00 4.20 -17.39
CA ASP A 105 8.07 4.98 -16.75
C ASP A 105 7.80 6.50 -16.84
N ILE A 106 7.30 6.99 -17.99
CA ILE A 106 6.90 8.40 -18.16
C ILE A 106 5.70 8.74 -17.26
N LEU A 107 4.68 7.88 -17.24
CA LEU A 107 3.47 8.08 -16.43
C LEU A 107 3.78 8.14 -14.93
N GLU A 108 4.61 7.23 -14.43
CA GLU A 108 5.05 7.25 -13.04
C GLU A 108 5.85 8.51 -12.73
N PHE A 109 6.82 8.89 -13.56
CA PHE A 109 7.56 10.14 -13.36
C PHE A 109 6.65 11.37 -13.34
N ALA A 110 5.71 11.48 -14.29
CA ALA A 110 4.75 12.58 -14.34
C ALA A 110 3.88 12.61 -13.08
N THR A 111 3.48 11.42 -12.58
CA THR A 111 2.69 11.28 -11.35
C THR A 111 3.47 11.64 -10.09
N GLU A 112 4.75 11.28 -10.02
CA GLU A 112 5.63 11.60 -8.89
C GLU A 112 6.03 13.07 -8.84
N THR A 113 6.15 13.72 -10.00
CA THR A 113 6.57 15.13 -10.10
C THR A 113 5.40 16.12 -10.25
N GLY A 114 4.16 15.65 -10.38
CA GLY A 114 2.97 16.50 -10.60
C GLY A 114 2.94 17.17 -11.98
N ARG A 115 3.65 16.61 -12.96
CA ARG A 115 3.84 17.21 -14.29
C ARG A 115 2.73 16.82 -15.25
N ARG A 116 1.59 17.51 -15.12
CA ARG A 116 0.41 17.32 -15.99
C ARG A 116 0.70 17.58 -17.47
N ASP A 117 1.66 18.45 -17.79
CA ASP A 117 2.10 18.72 -19.16
C ASP A 117 2.61 17.45 -19.85
N PHE A 118 3.46 16.68 -19.17
CA PHE A 118 3.99 15.42 -19.69
C PHE A 118 2.88 14.38 -19.89
N LEU A 119 1.92 14.29 -18.95
CA LEU A 119 0.79 13.38 -19.07
C LEU A 119 -0.06 13.69 -20.31
N GLU A 120 -0.43 14.95 -20.53
CA GLU A 120 -1.24 15.34 -21.69
C GLU A 120 -0.53 15.13 -23.02
N LYS A 121 0.78 15.42 -23.07
CA LYS A 121 1.61 15.17 -24.25
C LYS A 121 1.67 13.69 -24.59
N LEU A 122 1.86 12.83 -23.59
CA LEU A 122 1.87 11.38 -23.77
C LEU A 122 0.48 10.85 -24.14
N ARG A 123 -0.59 11.35 -23.54
CA ARG A 123 -1.98 11.03 -23.90
C ARG A 123 -2.27 11.37 -25.36
N ASN A 124 -1.83 12.55 -25.82
CA ASN A 124 -1.97 12.97 -27.21
C ASN A 124 -1.12 12.12 -28.18
N PHE A 125 0.07 11.71 -27.76
CA PHE A 125 0.92 10.78 -28.51
C PHE A 125 0.20 9.43 -28.67
N CYS A 126 -0.17 8.77 -27.57
CA CYS A 126 -0.82 7.46 -27.61
C CYS A 126 -2.15 7.49 -28.36
N ARG A 127 -2.93 8.57 -28.28
CA ARG A 127 -4.17 8.70 -29.07
C ARG A 127 -3.93 8.60 -30.59
N LYS A 128 -2.75 9.01 -31.07
CA LYS A 128 -2.39 9.01 -32.49
C LYS A 128 -1.64 7.74 -32.92
N THR A 129 -0.77 7.21 -32.06
CA THR A 129 0.13 6.10 -32.41
C THR A 129 -0.33 4.75 -31.87
N GLN A 130 -0.91 4.71 -30.67
CA GLN A 130 -1.27 3.50 -29.93
C GLN A 130 -2.66 3.64 -29.25
N PRO A 131 -3.75 3.87 -30.01
CA PRO A 131 -5.07 4.17 -29.45
C PRO A 131 -5.65 3.01 -28.63
N GLU A 132 -5.36 1.76 -29.00
CA GLU A 132 -5.78 0.56 -28.26
C GLU A 132 -5.16 0.51 -26.86
N PHE A 133 -3.86 0.85 -26.75
CA PHE A 133 -3.18 0.95 -25.46
C PHE A 133 -3.82 2.03 -24.58
N LEU A 134 -4.12 3.20 -25.16
CA LEU A 134 -4.76 4.29 -24.42
C LEU A 134 -6.16 3.89 -23.93
N LEU A 135 -6.93 3.17 -24.74
CA LEU A 135 -8.25 2.66 -24.35
C LEU A 135 -8.14 1.61 -23.24
N TRP A 136 -7.20 0.68 -23.37
CA TRP A 136 -6.94 -0.36 -22.37
C TRP A 136 -6.62 0.26 -21.00
N HIS A 137 -5.82 1.32 -20.98
CA HIS A 137 -5.44 2.06 -19.78
C HIS A 137 -6.40 3.21 -19.41
N GLN A 138 -7.64 3.20 -19.92
CA GLN A 138 -8.69 4.19 -19.62
C GLN A 138 -8.20 5.65 -19.70
N GLY A 139 -7.44 6.00 -20.74
CA GLY A 139 -6.96 7.37 -20.93
C GLY A 139 -5.99 7.88 -19.85
N PHE A 140 -5.37 6.97 -19.08
CA PHE A 140 -4.48 7.26 -17.96
C PHE A 140 -5.15 7.98 -16.78
N ILE A 141 -6.48 7.83 -16.60
CA ILE A 141 -7.23 8.47 -15.51
C ILE A 141 -6.64 8.11 -14.13
N SER A 142 -6.16 6.87 -13.95
CA SER A 142 -5.45 6.41 -12.75
C SER A 142 -4.30 7.31 -12.31
N HIS A 143 -3.50 7.79 -13.26
CA HIS A 143 -2.38 8.69 -12.98
C HIS A 143 -2.85 10.10 -12.65
N GLU A 144 -3.90 10.58 -13.32
CA GLU A 144 -4.52 11.88 -13.04
C GLU A 144 -5.10 11.96 -11.62
N ILE A 145 -5.79 10.91 -11.18
CA ILE A 145 -6.30 10.77 -9.82
C ILE A 145 -5.16 10.82 -8.79
N ARG A 146 -4.07 10.07 -9.03
CA ARG A 146 -2.90 10.07 -8.15
C ARG A 146 -2.22 11.44 -8.06
N MET A 147 -2.10 12.16 -9.17
CA MET A 147 -1.55 13.52 -9.17
C MET A 147 -2.41 14.48 -8.34
N LEU A 148 -3.73 14.50 -8.58
CA LEU A 148 -4.67 15.34 -7.82
C LEU A 148 -4.59 15.08 -6.32
N TRP A 149 -4.48 13.81 -5.93
CA TRP A 149 -4.38 13.41 -4.54
C TRP A 149 -3.10 13.95 -3.87
N LYS A 150 -1.97 13.87 -4.56
CA LYS A 150 -0.67 14.40 -4.08
C LYS A 150 -0.62 15.92 -4.01
N GLU A 151 -1.25 16.60 -4.96
CA GLU A 151 -1.40 18.06 -4.95
C GLU A 151 -2.30 18.55 -3.79
N GLY A 152 -2.94 17.65 -3.04
CA GLY A 152 -3.85 17.98 -1.95
C GLY A 152 -5.28 18.26 -2.40
N ASN A 153 -5.59 18.11 -3.70
CA ASN A 153 -6.94 18.23 -4.23
C ASN A 153 -7.72 16.93 -4.03
N THR A 154 -7.92 16.56 -2.76
CA THR A 154 -8.47 15.26 -2.36
C THR A 154 -9.93 15.10 -2.79
N GLU A 155 -10.74 16.17 -2.74
CA GLU A 155 -12.15 16.13 -3.13
C GLU A 155 -12.29 15.74 -4.60
N ARG A 156 -11.60 16.45 -5.50
CA ARG A 156 -11.63 16.15 -6.93
C ARG A 156 -11.04 14.77 -7.25
N ALA A 157 -10.00 14.34 -6.52
CA ALA A 157 -9.44 13.00 -6.68
C ALA A 157 -10.47 11.91 -6.31
N LEU A 158 -11.22 12.09 -5.23
CA LEU A 158 -12.28 11.15 -4.81
C LEU A 158 -13.46 11.14 -5.79
N ASP A 159 -13.87 12.30 -6.31
CA ASP A 159 -14.93 12.39 -7.31
C ASP A 159 -14.55 11.70 -8.61
N MET A 160 -13.32 11.89 -9.10
CA MET A 160 -12.81 11.18 -10.27
C MET A 160 -12.70 9.68 -10.02
N MET A 161 -12.35 9.27 -8.80
CA MET A 161 -12.31 7.85 -8.42
C MET A 161 -13.71 7.23 -8.44
N ARG A 162 -14.73 7.97 -7.97
CA ARG A 162 -16.14 7.54 -8.04
C ARG A 162 -16.57 7.28 -9.48
N LEU A 163 -16.32 8.24 -10.37
CA LEU A 163 -16.66 8.13 -11.79
C LEU A 163 -15.92 6.97 -12.47
N MET A 164 -14.61 6.83 -12.19
CA MET A 164 -13.83 5.70 -12.72
C MET A 164 -14.43 4.36 -12.31
N TYR A 165 -14.87 4.21 -11.06
CA TYR A 165 -15.40 2.95 -10.55
C TYR A 165 -16.72 2.53 -11.19
N GLN A 166 -17.55 3.50 -11.59
CA GLN A 166 -18.84 3.25 -12.24
C GLN A 166 -18.67 2.63 -13.63
N GLU A 167 -17.58 2.97 -14.32
CA GLU A 167 -17.29 2.52 -15.69
C GLU A 167 -16.10 1.55 -15.75
N ILE A 168 -15.70 0.99 -14.60
CA ILE A 168 -14.47 0.21 -14.53
C ILE A 168 -14.60 -1.16 -15.20
N SER A 169 -13.65 -1.49 -16.08
CA SER A 169 -13.52 -2.83 -16.61
C SER A 169 -12.83 -3.75 -15.60
N LEU A 170 -13.15 -5.06 -15.63
CA LEU A 170 -12.53 -6.06 -14.75
C LEU A 170 -10.99 -6.08 -14.83
N GLN A 171 -10.43 -5.71 -15.98
CA GLN A 171 -8.98 -5.64 -16.21
C GLN A 171 -8.31 -4.48 -15.47
N ASN A 172 -9.03 -3.36 -15.28
CA ASN A 172 -8.53 -2.15 -14.61
C ASN A 172 -8.87 -2.10 -13.12
N LEU A 173 -9.75 -2.98 -12.65
CA LEU A 173 -10.10 -3.13 -11.24
C LEU A 173 -8.89 -3.28 -10.29
N PRO A 174 -7.84 -4.06 -10.62
CA PRO A 174 -6.65 -4.17 -9.77
C PRO A 174 -5.94 -2.84 -9.55
N GLU A 175 -5.88 -1.98 -10.57
CA GLU A 175 -5.22 -0.67 -10.48
C GLU A 175 -6.06 0.31 -9.66
N ALA A 176 -7.39 0.35 -9.85
CA ALA A 176 -8.28 1.11 -8.98
C ALA A 176 -8.15 0.69 -7.50
N ARG A 177 -8.13 -0.62 -7.24
CA ARG A 177 -7.90 -1.17 -5.89
C ARG A 177 -6.52 -0.77 -5.33
N ARG A 178 -5.49 -0.69 -6.18
CA ARG A 178 -4.16 -0.19 -5.79
C ARG A 178 -4.21 1.28 -5.37
N ILE A 179 -4.88 2.13 -6.15
CA ILE A 179 -5.07 3.56 -5.84
C ILE A 179 -5.81 3.74 -4.52
N LEU A 180 -6.94 3.04 -4.32
CA LEU A 180 -7.71 3.12 -3.08
C LEU A 180 -6.91 2.66 -1.86
N ARG A 181 -6.03 1.66 -2.02
CA ARG A 181 -5.09 1.26 -0.96
C ARG A 181 -4.07 2.36 -0.64
N ILE A 182 -3.59 3.09 -1.64
CA ILE A 182 -2.69 4.25 -1.42
C ILE A 182 -3.46 5.34 -0.66
N PHE A 183 -4.68 5.65 -1.09
CA PHE A 183 -5.53 6.66 -0.45
C PHE A 183 -5.79 6.32 1.02
N ALA A 184 -6.13 5.06 1.33
CA ALA A 184 -6.32 4.62 2.71
C ALA A 184 -5.06 4.85 3.56
N ARG A 185 -3.89 4.42 3.08
CA ARG A 185 -2.61 4.56 3.80
C ARG A 185 -2.19 6.00 4.03
N GLU A 186 -2.42 6.87 3.06
CA GLU A 186 -2.06 8.29 3.14
C GLU A 186 -3.13 9.13 3.86
N THR A 187 -4.32 8.58 4.07
CA THR A 187 -5.37 9.27 4.83
C THR A 187 -5.28 8.95 6.31
N VAL A 188 -5.24 7.66 6.65
CA VAL A 188 -5.27 7.19 8.04
C VAL A 188 -4.02 7.68 8.78
N GLY A 189 -4.24 8.44 9.86
CA GLY A 189 -3.19 9.00 10.70
C GLY A 189 -2.33 10.10 10.10
N GLN A 190 -2.63 10.58 8.88
CA GLN A 190 -1.83 11.61 8.20
C GLN A 190 -2.66 12.81 7.70
N LYS A 191 -3.86 12.57 7.16
CA LYS A 191 -4.75 13.64 6.67
C LYS A 191 -5.84 13.97 7.69
N SER A 192 -6.59 15.05 7.43
CA SER A 192 -7.70 15.48 8.28
C SER A 192 -8.83 14.45 8.33
N GLU A 193 -9.58 14.42 9.45
CA GLU A 193 -10.76 13.57 9.64
C GLU A 193 -11.83 13.75 8.54
N ALA A 194 -11.99 14.97 8.01
CA ALA A 194 -12.92 15.25 6.93
C ALA A 194 -12.62 14.44 5.66
N VAL A 195 -11.33 14.28 5.30
CA VAL A 195 -10.89 13.47 4.16
C VAL A 195 -11.13 11.99 4.43
N LEU A 196 -10.92 11.53 5.67
CA LEU A 196 -11.22 10.16 6.06
C LEU A 196 -12.73 9.86 5.95
N VAL A 197 -13.58 10.77 6.40
CA VAL A 197 -15.04 10.64 6.25
C VAL A 197 -15.46 10.60 4.78
N ALA A 198 -14.88 11.45 3.94
CA ALA A 198 -15.14 11.44 2.49
C ALA A 198 -14.69 10.12 1.84
N LEU A 199 -13.51 9.60 2.21
CA LEU A 199 -13.01 8.32 1.73
C LEU A 199 -13.89 7.14 2.20
N ILE A 200 -14.35 7.15 3.45
CA ILE A 200 -15.29 6.14 3.95
C ILE A 200 -16.56 6.13 3.09
N ARG A 201 -17.17 7.30 2.85
CA ARG A 201 -18.37 7.42 2.00
C ARG A 201 -18.13 6.82 0.61
N LEU A 202 -17.02 7.18 -0.03
CA LEU A 202 -16.65 6.61 -1.33
C LEU A 202 -16.54 5.07 -1.27
N THR A 203 -15.86 4.51 -0.26
CA THR A 203 -15.74 3.04 -0.15
C THR A 203 -17.06 2.35 0.16
N GLU A 204 -17.97 3.00 0.88
CA GLU A 204 -19.32 2.49 1.15
C GLU A 204 -20.18 2.52 -0.13
N GLU A 205 -20.12 3.60 -0.90
CA GLU A 205 -20.78 3.73 -2.21
C GLU A 205 -20.28 2.64 -3.17
N ILE A 206 -18.96 2.47 -3.28
CA ILE A 206 -18.36 1.41 -4.11
C ILE A 206 -18.86 0.04 -3.69
N ALA A 207 -18.88 -0.28 -2.39
CA ALA A 207 -19.34 -1.57 -1.89
C ALA A 207 -20.84 -1.81 -2.17
N ALA A 208 -21.66 -0.74 -2.14
CA ALA A 208 -23.09 -0.81 -2.40
C ALA A 208 -23.41 -0.94 -3.89
N GLU A 209 -22.75 -0.15 -4.75
CA GLU A 209 -23.05 -0.06 -6.19
C GLU A 209 -22.39 -1.18 -6.99
N SER A 210 -21.10 -1.43 -6.74
CA SER A 210 -20.31 -2.41 -7.52
C SER A 210 -20.23 -3.79 -6.87
N GLY A 211 -20.65 -3.91 -5.61
CA GLY A 211 -20.44 -5.10 -4.78
C GLY A 211 -18.98 -5.32 -4.35
N ASP A 212 -18.05 -4.43 -4.73
CA ASP A 212 -16.65 -4.55 -4.36
C ASP A 212 -16.40 -4.07 -2.93
N LYS A 213 -16.27 -5.04 -2.02
CA LYS A 213 -16.02 -4.81 -0.59
C LYS A 213 -14.56 -4.52 -0.27
N PHE A 214 -13.63 -4.78 -1.19
CA PHE A 214 -12.19 -4.70 -0.94
C PHE A 214 -11.72 -3.33 -0.44
N PRO A 215 -12.15 -2.18 -1.02
CA PRO A 215 -11.68 -0.87 -0.56
C PRO A 215 -12.06 -0.59 0.90
N LEU A 216 -13.27 -0.97 1.28
CA LEU A 216 -13.79 -0.81 2.63
C LEU A 216 -13.03 -1.69 3.64
N GLU A 217 -12.72 -2.94 3.27
CA GLU A 217 -11.92 -3.87 4.10
C GLU A 217 -10.49 -3.34 4.33
N ILE A 218 -9.86 -2.80 3.29
CA ILE A 218 -8.52 -2.20 3.39
C ILE A 218 -8.52 -0.96 4.27
N LEU A 219 -9.51 -0.08 4.08
CA LEU A 219 -9.65 1.13 4.88
C LEU A 219 -9.86 0.78 6.36
N TRP A 220 -10.76 -0.16 6.65
CA TRP A 220 -10.96 -0.67 8.00
C TRP A 220 -9.67 -1.20 8.61
N ARG A 221 -8.93 -2.02 7.86
CA ARG A 221 -7.68 -2.63 8.34
C ARG A 221 -6.67 -1.56 8.69
N ASP A 222 -6.50 -0.55 7.84
CA ASP A 222 -5.52 0.51 8.06
C ASP A 222 -5.94 1.39 9.26
N CYS A 223 -7.23 1.72 9.42
CA CYS A 223 -7.77 2.36 10.63
C CYS A 223 -7.55 1.51 11.89
N PHE A 224 -7.79 0.19 11.82
CA PHE A 224 -7.61 -0.72 12.95
C PHE A 224 -6.16 -0.80 13.40
N TYR A 225 -5.18 -0.74 12.49
CA TYR A 225 -3.77 -0.74 12.84
C TYR A 225 -3.19 0.64 13.14
N SER A 226 -3.98 1.71 13.00
CA SER A 226 -3.54 3.07 13.30
C SER A 226 -3.14 3.21 14.77
N GLN A 227 -2.17 4.10 15.03
CA GLN A 227 -1.78 4.49 16.38
C GLN A 227 -2.74 5.53 16.98
N TRP A 228 -3.48 6.24 16.13
CA TRP A 228 -4.41 7.28 16.56
C TRP A 228 -5.72 6.69 17.07
N PHE A 229 -6.15 7.14 18.25
CA PHE A 229 -7.38 6.67 18.88
C PHE A 229 -8.64 6.98 18.04
N SER A 230 -8.69 8.14 17.38
CA SER A 230 -9.80 8.53 16.49
C SER A 230 -10.02 7.53 15.36
N ASP A 231 -8.94 7.10 14.71
CA ASP A 231 -8.99 6.12 13.63
C ASP A 231 -9.43 4.75 14.14
N GLN A 232 -8.97 4.36 15.33
CA GLN A 232 -9.39 3.10 15.96
C GLN A 232 -10.89 3.10 16.29
N GLN A 233 -11.44 4.23 16.77
CA GLN A 233 -12.87 4.39 17.00
C GLN A 233 -13.67 4.28 15.69
N ILE A 234 -13.13 4.81 14.59
CA ILE A 234 -13.72 4.63 13.26
C ILE A 234 -13.69 3.16 12.84
N ALA A 235 -12.59 2.44 13.08
CA ALA A 235 -12.49 1.01 12.79
C ALA A 235 -13.55 0.20 13.54
N VAL A 236 -13.80 0.51 14.82
CA VAL A 236 -14.87 -0.12 15.63
C VAL A 236 -16.24 0.16 15.01
N LYS A 237 -16.53 1.43 14.65
CA LYS A 237 -17.81 1.80 14.01
C LYS A 237 -18.03 1.07 12.69
N LEU A 238 -17.00 1.00 11.84
CA LEU A 238 -17.06 0.31 10.56
C LEU A 238 -17.27 -1.20 10.74
N PHE A 239 -16.57 -1.83 11.69
CA PHE A 239 -16.71 -3.25 12.01
C PHE A 239 -18.13 -3.63 12.46
N ARG A 240 -18.76 -2.77 13.30
CA ARG A 240 -20.14 -2.98 13.74
C ARG A 240 -21.14 -2.76 12.60
N LYS A 241 -20.91 -1.76 11.75
CA LYS A 241 -21.82 -1.39 10.66
C LYS A 241 -21.83 -2.42 9.52
N HIS A 242 -20.68 -2.95 9.13
CA HIS A 242 -20.55 -3.69 7.87
C HIS A 242 -20.24 -5.17 8.05
N GLN A 243 -21.14 -6.03 7.55
CA GLN A 243 -20.94 -7.49 7.57
C GLN A 243 -19.71 -7.93 6.75
N SER A 244 -19.43 -7.25 5.64
CA SER A 244 -18.25 -7.55 4.80
C SER A 244 -16.94 -7.48 5.56
N ILE A 245 -16.80 -6.50 6.47
CA ILE A 245 -15.62 -6.37 7.32
C ILE A 245 -15.54 -7.54 8.30
N ARG A 246 -16.66 -7.98 8.88
CA ARG A 246 -16.69 -9.14 9.78
C ARG A 246 -16.27 -10.41 9.06
N ASP A 247 -16.80 -10.64 7.86
CA ASP A 247 -16.44 -11.79 7.02
C ASP A 247 -14.93 -11.77 6.69
N PHE A 248 -14.40 -10.59 6.31
CA PHE A 248 -12.98 -10.39 6.06
C PHE A 248 -12.13 -10.71 7.30
N VAL A 249 -12.51 -10.21 8.47
CA VAL A 249 -11.80 -10.48 9.73
C VAL A 249 -11.86 -11.95 10.07
N GLN A 250 -13.02 -12.61 9.99
CA GLN A 250 -13.16 -14.03 10.26
C GLN A 250 -12.20 -14.87 9.41
N GLN A 251 -12.05 -14.54 8.13
CA GLN A 251 -11.14 -15.24 7.22
C GLN A 251 -9.66 -14.97 7.53
N GLN A 252 -9.34 -13.76 8.00
CA GLN A 252 -7.96 -13.30 8.17
C GLN A 252 -7.45 -13.33 9.62
N VAL A 253 -8.32 -13.62 10.60
CA VAL A 253 -8.04 -13.47 12.04
C VAL A 253 -6.76 -14.19 12.46
N LYS A 254 -6.57 -15.44 12.02
CA LYS A 254 -5.38 -16.24 12.33
C LYS A 254 -4.10 -15.60 11.81
N ILE A 255 -4.12 -15.12 10.57
CA ILE A 255 -2.97 -14.48 9.91
C ILE A 255 -2.67 -13.13 10.57
N MET A 256 -3.71 -12.36 10.91
CA MET A 256 -3.56 -11.07 11.60
C MET A 256 -2.90 -11.26 12.98
N ILE A 257 -3.42 -12.18 13.78
CA ILE A 257 -2.88 -12.47 15.11
C ILE A 257 -1.45 -12.98 15.03
N PHE A 258 -1.18 -13.95 14.17
CA PHE A 258 0.18 -14.45 13.98
C PHE A 258 1.18 -13.33 13.67
N ARG A 259 0.83 -12.41 12.74
CA ARG A 259 1.67 -11.26 12.40
C ARG A 259 1.83 -10.26 13.54
N LEU A 260 0.80 -10.06 14.35
CA LEU A 260 0.84 -9.17 15.52
C LEU A 260 1.73 -9.73 16.63
N LEU A 261 1.59 -11.03 16.93
CA LEU A 261 2.37 -11.73 17.94
C LEU A 261 3.85 -11.79 17.57
N LEU A 262 4.18 -12.05 16.30
CA LEU A 262 5.55 -11.98 15.79
C LEU A 262 6.20 -10.60 15.98
N LYS A 263 5.39 -9.53 15.98
CA LYS A 263 5.84 -8.15 16.21
C LYS A 263 5.70 -7.71 17.67
N HIS A 264 5.37 -8.62 18.59
CA HIS A 264 5.12 -8.34 20.01
C HIS A 264 4.05 -7.26 20.27
N ARG A 265 3.07 -7.12 19.37
CA ARG A 265 2.01 -6.09 19.47
C ARG A 265 0.79 -6.62 20.23
N LEU A 266 0.97 -6.95 21.52
CA LEU A 266 -0.07 -7.54 22.36
C LEU A 266 -1.29 -6.63 22.55
N GLU A 267 -1.09 -5.32 22.71
CA GLU A 267 -2.19 -4.35 22.81
C GLU A 267 -3.17 -4.42 21.64
N THR A 268 -2.66 -4.59 20.42
CA THR A 268 -3.52 -4.72 19.23
C THR A 268 -4.25 -6.07 19.19
N VAL A 269 -3.65 -7.12 19.77
CA VAL A 269 -4.31 -8.42 19.93
C VAL A 269 -5.45 -8.32 20.93
N TYR A 270 -5.24 -7.69 22.09
CA TYR A 270 -6.29 -7.47 23.09
C TYR A 270 -7.44 -6.64 22.53
N ARG A 271 -7.13 -5.55 21.81
CA ARG A 271 -8.16 -4.77 21.10
C ARG A 271 -8.95 -5.61 20.08
N LEU A 272 -8.31 -6.55 19.38
CA LEU A 272 -9.03 -7.46 18.48
C LEU A 272 -9.95 -8.40 19.26
N ILE A 273 -9.51 -8.92 20.40
CA ILE A 273 -10.35 -9.75 21.29
C ILE A 273 -11.58 -8.96 21.74
N GLU A 274 -11.40 -7.72 22.23
CA GLU A 274 -12.50 -6.84 22.61
C GLU A 274 -13.49 -6.60 21.46
N LEU A 275 -12.97 -6.38 20.25
CA LEU A 275 -13.78 -6.15 19.06
C LEU A 275 -14.58 -7.40 18.65
N LEU A 276 -13.99 -8.59 18.78
CA LEU A 276 -14.66 -9.86 18.46
C LEU A 276 -15.71 -10.26 19.50
N LEU A 277 -15.49 -9.87 20.76
CA LEU A 277 -16.41 -10.10 21.89
C LEU A 277 -17.46 -9.00 22.04
N ASP A 278 -17.46 -8.01 21.15
CA ASP A 278 -18.46 -6.95 21.17
C ASP A 278 -19.88 -7.56 21.13
N PRO A 279 -20.77 -7.21 22.08
CA PRO A 279 -22.10 -7.81 22.16
C PRO A 279 -22.96 -7.62 20.90
N SER A 280 -22.66 -6.60 20.08
CA SER A 280 -23.38 -6.36 18.82
C SER A 280 -22.97 -7.29 17.68
N VAL A 281 -21.87 -8.04 17.84
CA VAL A 281 -21.27 -8.88 16.79
C VAL A 281 -21.12 -10.33 17.22
N ASP A 282 -20.68 -10.57 18.47
CA ASP A 282 -20.54 -11.89 19.12
C ASP A 282 -19.80 -12.95 18.28
N MET A 283 -18.56 -12.66 17.86
CA MET A 283 -17.74 -13.55 17.03
C MET A 283 -16.84 -14.48 17.89
N ARG A 284 -17.47 -15.26 18.79
CA ARG A 284 -16.77 -16.13 19.76
C ARG A 284 -15.86 -17.17 19.12
N ASP A 285 -16.24 -17.75 17.98
CA ASP A 285 -15.41 -18.74 17.29
C ASP A 285 -14.10 -18.12 16.79
N SER A 286 -14.17 -16.92 16.22
CA SER A 286 -12.97 -16.17 15.81
C SER A 286 -12.13 -15.80 17.04
N CYS A 287 -12.78 -15.39 18.14
CA CYS A 287 -12.08 -15.12 19.40
C CYS A 287 -11.37 -16.36 19.97
N LYS A 288 -11.98 -17.54 19.86
CA LYS A 288 -11.36 -18.81 20.26
C LYS A 288 -10.06 -19.05 19.51
N ASP A 289 -10.06 -18.82 18.20
CA ASP A 289 -8.85 -18.91 17.37
C ASP A 289 -7.76 -17.92 17.82
N VAL A 290 -8.13 -16.70 18.18
CA VAL A 290 -7.19 -15.70 18.74
C VAL A 290 -6.57 -16.19 20.05
N LEU A 291 -7.40 -16.66 20.98
CA LEU A 291 -6.96 -17.11 22.31
C LEU A 291 -6.04 -18.33 22.22
N LYS A 292 -6.31 -19.27 21.30
CA LYS A 292 -5.41 -20.40 21.04
C LYS A 292 -4.02 -19.94 20.59
N LEU A 293 -3.95 -19.03 19.62
CA LEU A 293 -2.68 -18.50 19.13
C LEU A 293 -1.94 -17.67 20.18
N LEU A 294 -2.67 -16.90 20.99
CA LEU A 294 -2.10 -16.14 22.09
C LEU A 294 -1.55 -17.07 23.18
N PHE A 295 -2.26 -18.16 23.50
CA PHE A 295 -1.78 -19.19 24.43
C PHE A 295 -0.49 -19.81 23.92
N ASP A 296 -0.47 -20.29 22.66
CA ASP A 296 0.72 -20.92 22.10
C ASP A 296 1.90 -19.95 22.14
N TYR A 297 1.67 -18.68 21.79
CA TYR A 297 2.69 -17.64 21.89
C TYR A 297 3.26 -17.45 23.31
N GLN A 298 2.43 -17.40 24.35
CA GLN A 298 2.91 -17.31 25.73
C GLN A 298 3.64 -18.58 26.17
N TYR A 299 3.15 -19.74 25.73
CA TYR A 299 3.76 -21.03 26.02
C TYR A 299 5.18 -21.13 25.44
N TRP A 300 5.38 -20.71 24.19
CA TRP A 300 6.70 -20.65 23.54
C TRP A 300 7.68 -19.69 24.23
N ARG A 301 7.16 -18.72 24.99
CA ARG A 301 7.99 -17.79 25.79
C ARG A 301 8.22 -18.26 27.22
N HIS A 302 7.77 -19.47 27.57
CA HIS A 302 7.82 -20.01 28.93
C HIS A 302 7.09 -19.14 29.97
N ASN A 303 6.07 -18.39 29.55
CA ASN A 303 5.25 -17.58 30.44
C ASN A 303 4.04 -18.39 30.96
N SER A 304 4.28 -19.24 31.95
CA SER A 304 3.24 -20.10 32.54
C SER A 304 2.09 -19.29 33.15
N HIS A 305 2.39 -18.16 33.77
CA HIS A 305 1.37 -17.26 34.34
C HIS A 305 0.42 -16.74 33.24
N GLY A 306 0.97 -16.23 32.13
CA GLY A 306 0.17 -15.77 31.01
C GLY A 306 -0.68 -16.89 30.38
N CYS A 307 -0.15 -18.12 30.31
CA CYS A 307 -0.93 -19.27 29.86
C CYS A 307 -2.10 -19.58 30.81
N SER A 308 -1.90 -19.56 32.13
CA SER A 308 -2.97 -19.76 33.12
C SER A 308 -4.05 -18.68 33.04
N GLU A 309 -3.66 -17.41 32.91
CA GLU A 309 -4.59 -16.29 32.76
C GLU A 309 -5.46 -16.42 31.50
N ILE A 310 -4.87 -16.85 30.38
CA ILE A 310 -5.60 -17.07 29.13
C ILE A 310 -6.63 -18.20 29.30
N ILE A 311 -6.26 -19.32 29.93
CA ILE A 311 -7.22 -20.41 30.19
C ILE A 311 -8.34 -19.91 31.09
N GLN A 312 -8.02 -19.27 32.22
CA GLN A 312 -9.04 -18.77 33.15
C GLN A 312 -9.98 -17.78 32.46
N SER A 313 -9.43 -16.85 31.69
CA SER A 313 -10.20 -15.88 30.91
C SER A 313 -11.08 -16.56 29.87
N SER A 314 -10.57 -17.59 29.18
CA SER A 314 -11.34 -18.35 28.20
C SER A 314 -12.56 -19.05 28.82
N VAL A 315 -12.42 -19.59 30.04
CA VAL A 315 -13.53 -20.20 30.78
C VAL A 315 -14.52 -19.13 31.24
N ASN A 316 -14.04 -18.01 31.78
CA ASN A 316 -14.88 -16.90 32.24
C ASN A 316 -15.72 -16.30 31.09
N LEU A 317 -15.15 -16.24 29.88
CA LEU A 317 -15.83 -15.75 28.68
C LEU A 317 -16.76 -16.79 28.03
N GLY A 318 -16.79 -18.03 28.54
CA GLY A 318 -17.57 -19.12 27.96
C GLY A 318 -17.02 -19.65 26.63
N ILE A 319 -15.72 -19.49 26.37
CA ILE A 319 -15.02 -19.89 25.14
C ILE A 319 -13.84 -20.82 25.49
N PRO A 320 -14.08 -22.04 26.00
CA PRO A 320 -13.01 -22.92 26.44
C PRO A 320 -12.13 -23.38 25.25
N LEU A 321 -10.81 -23.35 25.45
CA LEU A 321 -9.81 -23.67 24.41
C LEU A 321 -9.71 -25.18 24.11
N GLY A 322 -10.08 -26.02 25.08
CA GLY A 322 -10.08 -27.48 25.01
C GLY A 322 -9.04 -28.13 25.92
N ALA A 323 -9.26 -29.40 26.29
CA ALA A 323 -8.44 -30.14 27.24
C ALA A 323 -6.95 -30.30 26.82
N GLU A 324 -6.65 -30.16 25.53
CA GLU A 324 -5.29 -30.19 24.99
C GLU A 324 -4.43 -29.02 25.49
N TYR A 325 -5.02 -27.85 25.75
CA TYR A 325 -4.32 -26.67 26.24
C TYR A 325 -4.16 -26.69 27.77
N GLU A 326 -5.14 -27.24 28.49
CA GLU A 326 -5.08 -27.43 29.95
C GLU A 326 -3.95 -28.41 30.33
N LYS A 327 -3.74 -29.47 29.54
CA LYS A 327 -2.65 -30.43 29.74
C LYS A 327 -1.26 -29.85 29.53
N LYS A 328 -1.09 -28.76 28.77
CA LYS A 328 0.21 -28.12 28.53
C LYS A 328 0.71 -27.32 29.75
N LEU A 329 -0.14 -27.08 30.75
CA LEU A 329 0.22 -26.35 31.98
C LEU A 329 0.66 -27.26 33.14
N VAL A 330 0.41 -28.57 33.02
CA VAL A 330 0.83 -29.61 33.98
C VAL A 330 2.18 -30.14 33.56
#